data_AF-A0A923K237-F1
#
_entry.id   AF-A0A923K237-F1
#
_cell.length_a   1.000
_cell.length_b   1.000
_cell.length_c   1.000
_cell.angle_alpha   90.00
_cell.angle_beta   90.00
_cell.angle_gamma   90.00
#
_symmetry.space_group_name_H-M   'P 1'
#
loop_
_entity.id
_entity.type
_entity.pdbx_description
1 polymer ?
#
loop_
_entity_poly.entity_id
_entity_poly.type
_entity_poly.pdbx_seq_one_letter_code
_entity_poly.pdbx_strand_id
1 'polypeptide(L)'
;MEKTGLPKIDCDGRHQSSESLPRAAQHDLPLCPNRMIIAVEAVRGIGFALELLREHLHLRASAGLVYSQDANCYFLQLDDLDRFENKRVGMIDAVSTMPIRSGEIFRQEISTWTSLEISRVIEPDQVKALTELGLVSTSA
;
A
#
# COMPACT_ATOMS: atom_id res chain seq x y z
N MET A 1 -49.70 25.01 -37.86
CA MET A 1 -49.67 24.35 -36.54
C MET A 1 -48.35 23.61 -36.44
N GLU A 2 -47.58 23.98 -35.42
CA GLU A 2 -46.27 23.45 -35.07
C GLU A 2 -46.30 21.93 -34.82
N LYS A 3 -45.20 21.24 -35.15
CA LYS A 3 -44.42 20.51 -34.13
C LYS A 3 -43.07 20.03 -34.67
N THR A 4 -42.06 20.44 -33.91
CA THR A 4 -40.63 20.17 -33.95
C THR A 4 -40.33 18.67 -33.88
N GLY A 5 -39.49 18.17 -34.80
CA GLY A 5 -38.93 16.82 -34.75
C GLY A 5 -37.41 16.88 -34.61
N LEU A 6 -36.91 16.63 -33.39
CA LEU A 6 -35.48 16.40 -33.11
C LEU A 6 -35.02 15.06 -33.74
N PRO A 7 -33.81 14.97 -34.32
CA PRO A 7 -33.27 13.70 -34.77
C PRO A 7 -32.85 12.82 -33.59
N LYS A 8 -33.29 11.55 -33.62
CA LYS A 8 -32.83 10.47 -32.74
C LYS A 8 -31.32 10.30 -32.87
N ILE A 9 -30.66 10.28 -31.72
CA ILE A 9 -29.25 9.89 -31.59
C ILE A 9 -29.28 8.37 -31.39
N ASP A 10 -29.07 7.62 -32.47
CA ASP A 10 -28.77 6.19 -32.38
C ASP A 10 -27.33 6.06 -31.89
N CYS A 11 -27.17 5.70 -30.62
CA CYS A 11 -25.90 5.30 -30.03
C CYS A 11 -25.54 3.89 -30.54
N ASP A 12 -25.13 3.78 -31.80
CA ASP A 12 -24.58 2.54 -32.36
C ASP A 12 -23.23 2.26 -31.70
N GLY A 13 -23.22 1.25 -30.83
CA GLY A 13 -22.12 0.86 -29.95
C GLY A 13 -20.91 0.33 -30.69
N ARG A 14 -20.11 1.23 -31.24
CA ARG A 14 -18.71 0.97 -31.62
C ARG A 14 -17.76 1.88 -30.88
N HIS A 15 -17.56 1.58 -29.60
CA HIS A 15 -16.34 1.90 -28.88
C HIS A 15 -15.76 0.57 -28.40
N GLN A 16 -14.83 0.05 -29.20
CA GLN A 16 -13.41 0.04 -28.85
C GLN A 16 -13.18 -0.90 -27.68
N SER A 17 -12.59 -2.05 -28.01
CA SER A 17 -11.96 -3.02 -27.13
C SER A 17 -11.44 -2.33 -25.89
N SER A 18 -12.15 -2.49 -24.78
CA SER A 18 -11.65 -2.13 -23.46
C SER A 18 -10.39 -2.95 -23.26
N GLU A 19 -9.24 -2.33 -23.52
CA GLU A 19 -7.97 -2.80 -23.00
C GLU A 19 -8.22 -3.13 -21.54
N SER A 20 -8.10 -4.41 -21.22
CA SER A 20 -8.21 -4.90 -19.86
C SER A 20 -7.12 -4.22 -19.05
N LEU A 21 -7.46 -3.09 -18.44
CA LEU A 21 -6.65 -2.46 -17.41
C LEU A 21 -6.28 -3.59 -16.44
N PRO A 22 -5.00 -3.76 -16.07
CA PRO A 22 -4.62 -4.80 -15.13
C PRO A 22 -5.46 -4.60 -13.87
N ARG A 23 -6.31 -5.59 -13.57
CA ARG A 23 -7.21 -5.64 -12.41
C ARG A 23 -6.49 -5.40 -11.08
N ALA A 24 -5.15 -5.46 -11.09
CA ALA A 24 -4.26 -5.14 -10.00
C ALA A 24 -4.44 -3.70 -9.45
N ALA A 25 -4.62 -2.67 -10.29
CA ALA A 25 -4.56 -1.29 -9.80
C ALA A 25 -5.85 -0.77 -9.11
N GLN A 26 -6.97 -1.50 -9.18
CA GLN A 26 -8.27 -0.96 -8.76
C GLN A 26 -8.48 -0.97 -7.24
N HIS A 27 -7.79 -1.84 -6.52
CA HIS A 27 -7.97 -2.04 -5.07
C HIS A 27 -6.71 -1.79 -4.26
N ASP A 28 -5.62 -1.39 -4.92
CA ASP A 28 -4.34 -1.11 -4.30
C ASP A 28 -4.44 0.15 -3.42
N LEU A 29 -4.00 0.02 -2.17
CA LEU A 29 -3.99 1.13 -1.22
C LEU A 29 -2.56 1.60 -0.97
N PRO A 30 -2.28 2.91 -1.09
CA PRO A 30 -0.95 3.43 -0.79
C PRO A 30 -0.62 3.20 0.69
N LEU A 31 0.63 2.85 0.95
CA LEU A 31 1.14 2.67 2.30
C LEU A 31 1.96 3.87 2.76
N CYS A 32 2.41 3.79 4.00
CA CYS A 32 3.34 4.70 4.63
C CYS A 32 4.67 4.79 3.85
N PRO A 33 5.52 5.80 4.15
CA PRO A 33 6.81 5.96 3.48
C PRO A 33 7.66 4.69 3.46
N ASN A 34 8.26 4.39 2.31
CA ASN A 34 8.98 3.13 2.04
C ASN A 34 10.02 2.78 3.10
N ARG A 35 10.72 3.79 3.64
CA ARG A 35 11.74 3.60 4.69
C ARG A 35 11.21 2.82 5.90
N MET A 36 9.92 2.94 6.23
CA MET A 36 9.31 2.19 7.33
C MET A 36 9.22 0.70 7.00
N ILE A 37 8.78 0.37 5.79
CA ILE A 37 8.65 -1.00 5.31
C ILE A 37 10.04 -1.63 5.16
N ILE A 38 10.97 -0.92 4.52
CA ILE A 38 12.37 -1.36 4.33
C ILE A 38 13.04 -1.62 5.69
N ALA A 39 12.89 -0.72 6.67
CA ALA A 39 13.46 -0.90 7.99
C ALA A 39 12.88 -2.13 8.71
N VAL A 40 11.57 -2.33 8.63
CA VAL A 40 10.90 -3.48 9.25
C VAL A 40 11.36 -4.79 8.64
N GLU A 41 11.43 -4.88 7.31
CA GLU A 41 11.93 -6.08 6.64
C GLU A 41 13.42 -6.32 6.90
N ALA A 42 14.22 -5.27 7.08
CA ALA A 42 15.63 -5.39 7.43
C ALA A 42 15.83 -6.02 8.82
N VAL A 43 15.04 -5.62 9.81
CA VAL A 43 15.20 -6.07 11.19
C VAL A 43 14.51 -7.43 11.43
N ARG A 44 13.32 -7.64 10.86
CA ARG A 44 12.49 -8.82 11.11
C ARG A 44 12.57 -9.89 10.03
N GLY A 45 13.03 -9.54 8.84
CA GLY A 45 13.11 -10.42 7.68
C GLY A 45 12.11 -10.06 6.58
N ILE A 46 12.42 -10.54 5.38
CA ILE A 46 11.62 -10.31 4.16
C ILE A 46 10.20 -10.87 4.35
N GLY A 47 9.19 -10.09 3.96
CA GLY A 47 7.78 -10.50 4.04
C GLY A 47 7.11 -10.20 5.38
N PHE A 48 7.88 -9.93 6.44
CA PHE A 48 7.32 -9.60 7.76
C PHE A 48 6.40 -8.38 7.71
N ALA A 49 6.72 -7.38 6.88
CA ALA A 49 5.90 -6.18 6.75
C ALA A 49 4.47 -6.51 6.28
N LEU A 50 4.32 -7.44 5.34
CA LEU A 50 3.00 -7.90 4.87
C LEU A 50 2.29 -8.73 5.94
N GLU A 51 3.02 -9.61 6.63
CA GLU A 51 2.45 -10.43 7.72
C GLU A 51 1.88 -9.56 8.83
N LEU A 52 2.64 -8.53 9.25
CA LEU A 52 2.20 -7.58 10.26
C LEU A 52 0.94 -6.81 9.82
N LEU A 53 0.89 -6.36 8.56
CA LEU A 53 -0.31 -5.72 8.01
C LEU A 53 -1.50 -6.67 7.98
N ARG A 54 -1.31 -7.93 7.57
CA ARG A 54 -2.35 -8.96 7.55
C ARG A 54 -2.90 -9.21 8.95
N GLU A 55 -2.04 -9.31 9.95
CA GLU A 55 -2.45 -9.52 11.34
C GLU A 55 -3.25 -8.33 11.87
N HIS A 56 -2.71 -7.11 11.78
CA HIS A 56 -3.35 -5.93 12.37
C HIS A 56 -4.67 -5.54 11.67
N LEU A 57 -4.71 -5.69 10.34
CA LEU A 57 -5.89 -5.35 9.53
C LEU A 57 -6.84 -6.55 9.33
N HIS A 58 -6.49 -7.73 9.85
CA HIS A 58 -7.21 -9.00 9.63
C HIS A 58 -7.46 -9.29 8.14
N LEU A 59 -6.41 -9.11 7.33
CA LEU A 59 -6.50 -9.36 5.90
C LEU A 59 -6.44 -10.86 5.61
N ARG A 60 -6.98 -11.23 4.46
CA ARG A 60 -6.92 -12.59 3.94
C ARG A 60 -5.53 -12.89 3.39
N ALA A 61 -5.25 -14.18 3.20
CA ALA A 61 -4.02 -14.65 2.58
C ALA A 61 -3.82 -14.16 1.13
N SER A 62 -4.90 -13.71 0.48
CA SER A 62 -4.88 -13.08 -0.84
C SER A 62 -4.25 -11.69 -0.87
N ALA A 63 -4.13 -11.00 0.27
CA ALA A 63 -3.53 -9.67 0.32
C ALA A 63 -2.04 -9.69 -0.04
N GLY A 64 -1.57 -8.73 -0.82
CA GLY A 64 -0.18 -8.65 -1.29
C GLY A 64 0.48 -7.31 -0.96
N LEU A 65 1.80 -7.27 -1.03
CA LEU A 65 2.60 -6.05 -0.91
C LEU A 65 3.35 -5.84 -2.22
N VAL A 66 3.10 -4.73 -2.90
CA VAL A 66 3.66 -4.45 -4.23
C VAL A 66 4.37 -3.10 -4.21
N TYR A 67 5.58 -3.04 -4.74
CA TYR A 67 6.30 -1.78 -4.94
C TYR A 67 6.04 -1.25 -6.35
N SER A 68 5.58 0.00 -6.46
CA SER A 68 5.51 0.70 -7.73
C SER A 68 6.75 1.58 -7.90
N GLN A 69 7.52 1.32 -8.96
CA GLN A 69 8.66 2.16 -9.34
C GLN A 69 8.19 3.56 -9.80
N ASP A 70 7.08 3.63 -10.55
CA ASP A 70 6.55 4.88 -11.10
C ASP A 70 6.10 5.85 -10.00
N ALA A 71 5.42 5.34 -8.97
CA ALA A 71 5.00 6.14 -7.83
C ALA A 71 6.06 6.22 -6.71
N ASN A 72 7.14 5.44 -6.84
CA ASN A 72 8.15 5.23 -5.81
C ASN A 72 7.52 4.96 -4.43
N CYS A 73 6.52 4.08 -4.38
CA CYS A 73 5.85 3.72 -3.13
C CYS A 73 5.32 2.28 -3.11
N TYR A 74 5.17 1.75 -1.90
CA TYR A 74 4.51 0.47 -1.68
C TYR A 74 2.98 0.63 -1.62
N PHE A 75 2.30 -0.36 -2.20
CA PHE A 75 0.88 -0.52 -2.17
C PHE A 75 0.50 -1.84 -1.51
N LEU A 76 -0.57 -1.81 -0.72
CA LEU A 76 -1.25 -2.99 -0.22
C LEU A 76 -2.29 -3.41 -1.25
N GLN A 77 -2.05 -4.56 -1.87
CA GLN A 77 -2.97 -5.16 -2.83
C GLN A 77 -4.02 -5.98 -2.11
N LEU A 78 -5.29 -5.71 -2.39
CA LEU A 78 -6.44 -6.34 -1.74
C LEU A 78 -7.38 -6.94 -2.77
N ASP A 79 -8.10 -8.00 -2.36
CA ASP A 79 -9.26 -8.47 -3.11
C ASP A 79 -10.52 -7.64 -2.77
N ASP A 80 -11.60 -7.87 -3.51
CA ASP A 80 -12.87 -7.15 -3.33
C ASP A 80 -13.42 -7.28 -1.89
N LEU A 81 -13.23 -8.44 -1.25
CA LEU A 81 -13.77 -8.69 0.09
C LEU A 81 -13.00 -7.88 1.13
N ASP A 82 -11.67 -7.92 1.10
CA ASP A 82 -10.86 -7.08 1.98
C ASP A 82 -11.03 -5.58 1.68
N ARG A 83 -11.24 -5.20 0.41
CA ARG A 83 -11.39 -3.79 0.06
C ARG A 83 -12.72 -3.19 0.51
N PHE A 84 -13.82 -3.95 0.42
CA PHE A 84 -15.18 -3.42 0.60
C PHE A 84 -15.89 -3.91 1.88
N GLU A 85 -15.52 -5.08 2.41
CA GLU A 85 -16.17 -5.65 3.60
C GLU A 85 -15.32 -5.50 4.87
N ASN A 86 -13.99 -5.37 4.74
CA ASN A 86 -13.12 -5.22 5.90
C ASN A 86 -13.10 -3.78 6.41
N LYS A 87 -13.84 -3.53 7.50
CA LYS A 87 -13.91 -2.22 8.17
C LYS A 87 -12.55 -1.67 8.64
N ARG A 88 -11.54 -2.53 8.83
CA ARG A 88 -10.19 -2.13 9.27
C ARG A 88 -9.35 -1.55 8.14
N VAL A 89 -9.64 -1.93 6.90
CA VAL A 89 -9.05 -1.32 5.70
C VAL A 89 -9.67 0.06 5.45
N GLY A 90 -10.90 0.27 5.91
CA GLY A 90 -11.66 1.50 5.64
C GLY A 90 -12.40 1.38 4.31
N MET A 91 -13.59 1.98 4.23
CA MET A 91 -14.44 1.86 3.04
C MET A 91 -14.12 2.97 2.03
N ILE A 92 -14.51 4.21 2.33
CA ILE A 92 -14.44 5.33 1.39
C ILE A 92 -13.06 6.01 1.44
N ASP A 93 -12.60 6.35 2.64
CA ASP A 93 -11.34 7.09 2.84
C ASP A 93 -10.11 6.18 2.96
N ALA A 94 -10.19 4.94 2.49
CA ALA A 94 -9.11 3.96 2.61
C ALA A 94 -7.81 4.49 2.01
N VAL A 95 -7.86 5.10 0.82
CA VAL A 95 -6.69 5.65 0.12
C VAL A 95 -6.00 6.75 0.94
N SER A 96 -6.78 7.58 1.63
CA SER A 96 -6.27 8.71 2.43
C SER A 96 -5.82 8.29 3.83
N THR A 97 -6.45 7.26 4.40
CA THR A 97 -6.20 6.82 5.78
C THR A 97 -5.18 5.69 5.87
N MET A 98 -5.00 4.88 4.82
CA MET A 98 -4.12 3.73 4.85
C MET A 98 -2.64 4.09 5.07
N PRO A 99 -2.08 5.15 4.46
CA PRO A 99 -0.71 5.56 4.75
C PRO A 99 -0.48 5.92 6.22
N ILE A 100 -1.49 6.50 6.87
CA ILE A 100 -1.44 6.86 8.29
C ILE A 100 -1.52 5.59 9.14
N ARG A 101 -2.51 4.73 8.89
CA ARG A 101 -2.74 3.48 9.64
C ARG A 101 -1.56 2.51 9.53
N SER A 102 -1.07 2.26 8.32
CA SER A 102 0.10 1.40 8.14
C SER A 102 1.32 2.00 8.84
N GLY A 103 1.48 3.32 8.79
CA GLY A 103 2.54 4.02 9.51
C GLY A 103 2.41 3.92 11.03
N GLU A 104 1.20 3.81 11.59
CA GLU A 104 0.99 3.56 13.02
C GLU A 104 1.38 2.13 13.40
N ILE A 105 0.96 1.15 12.60
CA ILE A 105 1.30 -0.27 12.79
C ILE A 105 2.82 -0.46 12.81
N PHE A 106 3.52 0.06 11.79
CA PHE A 106 4.98 -0.07 11.75
C PHE A 106 5.69 0.75 12.83
N ARG A 107 5.18 1.92 13.22
CA ARG A 107 5.75 2.66 14.37
C ARG A 107 5.65 1.88 15.67
N GLN A 108 4.51 1.21 15.90
CA GLN A 108 4.34 0.35 17.07
C GLN A 108 5.35 -0.79 17.05
N GLU A 109 5.52 -1.48 15.91
CA GLU A 109 6.52 -2.53 15.77
C GLU A 109 7.94 -2.00 16.02
N ILE A 110 8.33 -0.90 15.36
CA ILE A 110 9.66 -0.27 15.52
C ILE A 110 9.94 0.08 16.99
N SER A 111 8.92 0.51 17.75
CA SER A 111 9.09 0.87 19.16
C SER A 111 9.45 -0.32 20.07
N THR A 112 9.29 -1.55 19.59
CA THR A 112 9.65 -2.77 20.33
C THR A 112 11.10 -3.19 20.13
N TRP A 113 11.81 -2.59 19.18
CA TRP A 113 13.14 -3.05 18.80
C TRP A 113 14.20 -2.68 19.81
N THR A 114 15.12 -3.62 20.02
CA THR A 114 16.34 -3.42 20.80
C THR A 114 17.47 -2.92 19.92
N SER A 115 18.44 -2.23 20.51
CA SER A 115 19.64 -1.77 19.79
C SER A 115 20.43 -2.92 19.16
N LEU A 116 20.35 -4.13 19.73
CA LEU A 116 21.00 -5.34 19.19
C LEU A 116 20.33 -5.82 17.90
N GLU A 117 19.01 -5.72 17.81
CA GLU A 117 18.27 -6.09 16.59
C GLU A 117 18.59 -5.10 15.46
N ILE A 118 18.63 -3.80 15.78
CA ILE A 118 18.94 -2.74 14.83
C ILE A 118 20.40 -2.86 14.32
N SER A 119 21.36 -3.15 15.19
CA SER A 119 22.79 -3.20 14.82
C SER A 119 23.19 -4.38 13.92
N ARG A 120 22.31 -5.37 13.75
CA ARG A 120 22.52 -6.49 12.83
C ARG A 120 22.29 -6.13 11.37
N VAL A 121 21.61 -5.01 11.11
CA VAL A 121 21.34 -4.52 9.76
C VAL A 121 22.61 -3.88 9.18
N ILE A 122 23.14 -4.48 8.11
CA ILE A 122 24.40 -4.05 7.49
C ILE A 122 24.23 -3.60 6.02
N GLU A 123 23.11 -3.93 5.38
CA GLU A 123 22.88 -3.59 3.98
C GLU A 123 22.70 -2.08 3.79
N PRO A 124 23.40 -1.42 2.85
CA PRO A 124 23.45 0.03 2.75
C PRO A 124 22.08 0.71 2.66
N ASP A 125 21.18 0.19 1.84
CA ASP A 125 19.84 0.77 1.65
C ASP A 125 18.97 0.62 2.90
N GLN A 126 19.16 -0.48 3.64
CA GLN A 126 18.46 -0.74 4.89
C GLN A 126 19.00 0.16 6.03
N VAL A 127 20.33 0.32 6.11
CA VAL A 127 20.97 1.26 7.05
C VAL A 127 20.54 2.70 6.76
N LYS A 128 20.44 3.08 5.48
CA LYS A 128 19.90 4.37 5.08
C LYS A 128 18.46 4.56 5.57
N ALA A 129 17.59 3.56 5.40
CA ALA A 129 16.22 3.62 5.91
C ALA A 129 16.17 3.79 7.44
N LEU A 130 17.01 3.07 8.19
CA LEU A 130 17.12 3.22 9.64
C LEU A 130 17.62 4.62 10.05
N THR A 131 18.56 5.18 9.28
CA THR A 131 19.09 6.54 9.50
C THR A 131 18.02 7.59 9.27
N GLU A 132 17.26 7.48 8.18
CA GLU A 132 16.14 8.39 7.87
C GLU A 132 15.00 8.32 8.90
N LEU A 133 14.89 7.20 9.62
CA LEU A 133 13.97 7.04 10.75
C LEU A 133 14.55 7.53 12.09
N GLY A 134 15.81 7.96 12.12
CA GLY A 134 16.50 8.39 13.34
C GLY A 134 16.84 7.26 14.31
N LEU A 135 16.82 6.00 13.85
CA LEU A 135 17.09 4.81 14.68
C LEU A 135 18.59 4.53 14.82
N VAL A 136 19.38 4.99 13.86
CA VAL A 136 20.84 4.95 13.92
C VAL A 136 21.38 6.34 13.64
N SER A 137 22.43 6.72 14.36
CA SER A 137 23.16 7.95 14.09
C SER A 137 24.32 7.62 13.16
N THR A 138 24.37 8.24 11.99
CA THR A 138 25.62 8.30 11.23
C THR A 138 26.49 9.37 11.89
N SER A 139 27.34 8.97 12.85
CA SER A 139 28.44 9.84 13.25
C SER A 139 29.37 9.96 12.06
N ALA A 140 29.40 11.15 11.44
CA ALA A 140 30.44 11.54 10.50
C ALA A 140 31.80 11.65 11.22
#